data_AF-A0A1Q5UBZ4-F1
#
_entry.id   AF-A0A1Q5UBZ4-F1
#
_cell.length_a   1.000
_cell.length_b   1.000
_cell.length_c   1.000
_cell.angle_alpha   90.00
_cell.angle_beta   90.00
_cell.angle_gamma   90.00
#
_symmetry.space_group_name_H-M   'P 1'
#
loop_
_entity.id
_entity.type
_entity.pdbx_description
1 polymer ?
#
loop_
_entity_poly.entity_id
_entity_poly.type
_entity_poly.pdbx_seq_one_letter_code
_entity_poly.pdbx_strand_id
1 'polypeptide(L)'
;MYLLYDVIQLRKSSLGNTFLIKQQNWQSALDDIASLTVTQLQNAAKTIESGQKIKDPVIRRLLRNIETVGIQVPGSFAQKLRMRSEIRGLIARYGIPAFWITINPSDLRNPLVLILAGVEYSRDNLAAANTAIRKAAATSNPVAVAEFFYQVCKAILDSLLATNTD
;
A
#
# COMPACT_ATOMS: atom_id res chain seq x y z
N MET A 1 2.21 -5.55 -10.40
CA MET A 1 2.92 -4.30 -10.09
C MET A 1 3.50 -4.37 -8.68
N TYR A 2 4.00 -5.53 -8.25
CA TYR A 2 4.47 -5.72 -6.88
C TYR A 2 5.85 -5.08 -6.71
N LEU A 3 6.76 -5.30 -7.65
CA LEU A 3 8.14 -4.83 -7.50
C LEU A 3 8.25 -3.29 -7.53
N LEU A 4 7.62 -2.65 -8.52
CA LEU A 4 7.62 -1.18 -8.61
C LEU A 4 6.88 -0.54 -7.43
N TYR A 5 5.75 -1.12 -7.03
CA TYR A 5 5.01 -0.64 -5.87
C TYR A 5 5.82 -0.79 -4.58
N ASP A 6 6.52 -1.90 -4.38
CA ASP A 6 7.38 -2.14 -3.22
C ASP A 6 8.52 -1.12 -3.15
N VAL A 7 9.16 -0.82 -4.29
CA VAL A 7 10.20 0.23 -4.36
C VAL A 7 9.62 1.60 -3.98
N ILE A 8 8.45 1.95 -4.50
CA ILE A 8 7.76 3.20 -4.15
C ILE A 8 7.38 3.20 -2.66
N GLN A 9 6.92 2.07 -2.13
CA GLN A 9 6.53 1.94 -0.74
C GLN A 9 7.72 2.08 0.20
N LEU A 10 8.84 1.41 -0.09
CA LEU A 10 10.09 1.55 0.65
C LEU A 10 10.56 2.99 0.64
N ARG A 11 10.63 3.63 -0.54
CA ARG A 11 11.02 5.04 -0.66
C ARG A 11 10.11 5.96 0.16
N LYS A 12 8.78 5.81 0.05
CA LYS A 12 7.82 6.62 0.80
C LYS A 12 7.90 6.39 2.30
N SER A 13 8.12 5.14 2.74
CA SER A 13 8.35 4.82 4.14
C SER A 13 9.62 5.50 4.64
N SER A 14 10.75 5.32 3.95
CA SER A 14 12.03 5.93 4.31
C SER A 14 11.99 7.46 4.36
N LEU A 15 11.26 8.11 3.44
CA LEU A 15 11.07 9.56 3.43
C LEU A 15 9.99 10.06 4.39
N GLY A 16 9.03 9.20 4.76
CA GLY A 16 7.89 9.53 5.62
C GLY A 16 8.11 9.30 7.11
N ASN A 17 9.25 8.70 7.50
CA ASN A 17 9.55 8.30 8.88
C ASN A 17 10.05 9.44 9.78
N THR A 18 10.03 10.70 9.34
CA THR A 18 10.26 11.82 10.26
C THR A 18 9.07 11.89 11.23
N PHE A 19 9.32 11.80 12.53
CA PHE A 19 8.27 11.93 13.55
C PHE A 19 7.53 13.27 13.34
N LEU A 20 6.33 13.19 12.76
CA LEU A 20 5.43 14.33 12.61
C LEU A 20 4.67 14.55 13.92
N ILE A 21 5.40 14.84 14.99
CA ILE A 21 4.81 15.41 16.19
C ILE A 21 4.84 16.92 16.00
N LYS A 22 3.68 17.58 16.13
CA LYS A 22 3.64 19.05 16.14
C LYS A 22 4.61 19.55 17.22
N GLN A 23 5.45 20.54 16.91
CA GLN A 23 6.51 21.02 17.80
C GLN A 23 6.00 21.32 19.23
N GLN A 24 4.80 21.91 19.34
CA GLN A 24 4.11 22.20 20.60
C GLN A 24 3.84 20.97 21.49
N ASN A 25 3.74 19.76 20.92
CA ASN A 25 3.44 18.52 21.63
C ASN A 25 4.68 17.63 21.81
N TRP A 26 5.86 18.08 21.35
CA TRP A 26 7.07 17.25 21.35
C TRP A 26 7.48 16.82 22.76
N GLN A 27 7.54 17.78 23.69
CA GLN A 27 7.97 17.49 25.06
C GLN A 27 7.00 16.55 25.77
N SER A 28 5.69 16.82 25.68
CA SER A 28 4.68 15.94 26.26
C SER A 28 4.69 14.54 25.65
N ALA A 29 4.99 14.40 24.36
CA ALA A 29 5.11 13.10 23.71
C ALA A 29 6.36 12.34 24.19
N LEU A 30 7.48 13.03 24.41
CA LEU A 30 8.69 12.43 24.98
C LEU A 30 8.46 11.96 26.42
N ASP A 31 7.83 12.79 27.25
CA ASP A 31 7.54 12.46 28.65
C ASP A 31 6.56 11.27 28.73
N ASP A 32 5.53 11.25 27.88
CA ASP A 32 4.61 10.13 27.73
C ASP A 32 5.37 8.85 27.36
N ILE A 33 6.24 8.91 26.34
CA ILE A 33 7.02 7.75 25.87
C ILE A 33 7.96 7.23 26.97
N ALA A 34 8.63 8.14 27.68
CA ALA A 34 9.53 7.80 28.78
C ALA A 34 8.80 7.17 29.98
N SER A 35 7.54 7.54 30.19
CA SER A 35 6.70 7.00 31.28
C SER A 35 6.10 5.63 30.99
N LEU A 36 6.15 5.15 29.72
CA LEU A 36 5.53 3.90 29.33
C LEU A 36 6.25 2.69 29.91
N THR A 37 5.47 1.81 30.54
CA THR A 37 5.95 0.52 31.01
C THR A 37 5.55 -0.61 30.05
N VAL A 38 6.36 -1.67 30.01
CA VAL A 38 6.09 -2.84 29.16
C VAL A 38 4.73 -3.49 29.51
N THR A 39 4.38 -3.51 30.79
CA THR A 39 3.10 -4.07 31.27
C THR A 39 1.90 -3.28 30.78
N GLN A 40 1.98 -1.94 30.74
CA GLN A 40 0.93 -1.09 30.16
C GLN A 40 0.73 -1.38 28.67
N LEU A 41 1.82 -1.54 27.91
CA LEU A 41 1.75 -1.86 26.48
C LEU A 41 1.16 -3.25 26.23
N GLN A 42 1.55 -4.26 27.01
CA GLN A 42 1.01 -5.61 26.92
C GLN A 42 -0.49 -5.66 27.25
N ASN A 43 -0.91 -4.93 28.30
CA ASN A 43 -2.32 -4.83 28.66
C ASN A 43 -3.12 -4.10 27.58
N ALA A 44 -2.56 -3.03 27.00
CA ALA A 44 -3.16 -2.32 25.87
C ALA A 44 -3.35 -3.24 24.66
N ALA A 45 -2.33 -4.04 24.29
CA ALA A 45 -2.42 -5.00 23.19
C ALA A 45 -3.57 -6.01 23.39
N LYS A 46 -3.65 -6.64 24.57
CA LYS A 46 -4.76 -7.56 24.92
C LYS A 46 -6.14 -6.88 24.88
N THR A 47 -6.21 -5.62 25.29
CA THR A 47 -7.45 -4.83 25.25
C THR A 47 -7.89 -4.57 23.81
N ILE A 48 -6.95 -4.29 22.90
CA ILE A 48 -7.24 -4.10 21.47
C ILE A 48 -7.69 -5.42 20.83
N GLU A 49 -7.01 -6.54 21.12
CA GLU A 49 -7.36 -7.86 20.58
C GLU A 49 -8.77 -8.30 20.99
N SER A 50 -9.17 -7.99 22.22
CA SER A 50 -10.54 -8.25 22.72
C SER A 50 -11.59 -7.24 22.23
N GLY A 51 -11.22 -6.26 21.39
CA GLY A 51 -12.11 -5.24 20.86
C GLY A 51 -12.60 -4.22 21.89
N GLN A 52 -11.98 -4.18 23.07
CA GLN A 52 -12.36 -3.27 24.15
C GLN A 52 -11.73 -1.88 23.97
N LYS A 53 -12.38 -0.84 24.52
CA LYS A 53 -11.84 0.52 24.50
C LYS A 53 -10.73 0.66 25.54
N ILE A 54 -9.53 1.04 25.08
CA ILE A 54 -8.42 1.42 25.96
C ILE A 54 -8.85 2.57 26.86
N LYS A 55 -8.64 2.47 28.17
CA LYS A 55 -8.97 3.52 29.16
C LYS A 55 -7.78 4.44 29.50
N ASP A 56 -6.56 3.90 29.41
CA ASP A 56 -5.34 4.63 29.75
C ASP A 56 -5.13 5.84 28.81
N PRO A 57 -5.07 7.07 29.36
CA PRO A 57 -4.91 8.28 28.56
C PRO A 57 -3.52 8.39 27.90
N VAL A 58 -2.46 7.88 28.53
CA VAL A 58 -1.09 7.88 27.98
C VAL A 58 -1.04 6.96 26.77
N ILE A 59 -1.61 5.76 26.88
CA ILE A 59 -1.71 4.81 25.75
C ILE A 59 -2.56 5.39 24.61
N ARG A 60 -3.65 6.11 24.92
CA ARG A 60 -4.47 6.78 23.89
C ARG A 60 -3.68 7.87 23.16
N ARG A 61 -2.89 8.67 23.87
CA ARG A 61 -2.03 9.70 23.27
C ARG A 61 -0.95 9.06 22.40
N LEU A 62 -0.32 7.99 22.89
CA LEU A 62 0.65 7.19 22.13
C LEU A 62 0.04 6.67 20.83
N LEU A 63 -1.14 6.04 20.89
CA LEU A 63 -1.84 5.54 19.71
C LEU A 63 -2.15 6.65 18.71
N ARG A 64 -2.61 7.81 19.17
CA ARG A 64 -2.86 8.96 18.29
C ARG A 64 -1.58 9.45 17.61
N ASN A 65 -0.46 9.46 18.32
CA ASN A 65 0.85 9.81 17.76
C ASN A 65 1.28 8.77 16.71
N ILE A 66 1.12 7.47 17.01
CA ILE A 66 1.41 6.37 16.06
C ILE A 66 0.50 6.44 14.82
N GLU A 67 -0.79 6.69 15.00
CA GLU A 67 -1.73 6.87 13.88
C GLU A 67 -1.30 8.04 13.00
N THR A 68 -0.90 9.17 13.60
CA THR A 68 -0.45 10.37 12.88
C THR A 68 0.82 10.10 12.07
N VAL A 69 1.82 9.44 12.67
CA VAL A 69 3.03 9.01 11.97
C VAL A 69 2.72 7.98 10.88
N GLY A 70 1.82 7.05 11.19
CA GLY A 70 1.38 6.00 10.28
C GLY A 70 0.76 6.54 8.99
N ILE A 71 0.16 7.74 8.97
CA ILE A 71 -0.49 8.31 7.77
C ILE A 71 0.45 8.34 6.54
N GLN A 72 1.75 8.57 6.76
CA GLN A 72 2.75 8.65 5.70
C GLN A 72 3.32 7.28 5.32
N VAL A 73 3.18 6.28 6.19
CA VAL A 73 3.63 4.91 5.93
C VAL A 73 2.65 4.25 4.94
N PRO A 74 3.10 3.86 3.74
CA PRO A 74 2.22 3.21 2.78
C PRO A 74 1.72 1.86 3.32
N GLY A 75 0.44 1.57 3.12
CA GLY A 75 -0.23 0.38 3.63
C GLY A 75 -0.67 0.47 5.09
N SER A 76 -0.36 1.56 5.81
CA SER A 76 -0.75 1.72 7.20
C SER A 76 -2.26 1.76 7.40
N PHE A 77 -2.70 1.49 8.64
CA PHE A 77 -4.11 1.65 9.00
C PHE A 77 -4.61 3.08 8.75
N ALA A 78 -3.81 4.08 9.11
CA ALA A 78 -4.19 5.48 8.97
C ALA A 78 -4.30 5.90 7.49
N GLN A 79 -3.41 5.43 6.61
CA GLN A 79 -3.54 5.66 5.17
C GLN A 79 -4.80 5.00 4.62
N LYS A 80 -5.12 3.75 5.04
CA LYS A 80 -6.36 3.07 4.64
C LYS A 80 -7.61 3.82 5.10
N LEU A 81 -7.59 4.40 6.30
CA LEU A 81 -8.69 5.21 6.81
C LEU A 81 -8.87 6.49 5.98
N ARG A 82 -7.77 7.14 5.57
CA ARG A 82 -7.80 8.29 4.67
C ARG A 82 -8.40 7.92 3.31
N MET A 83 -7.92 6.86 2.66
CA MET A 83 -8.44 6.38 1.38
C MET A 83 -9.94 6.03 1.46
N ARG A 84 -10.40 5.40 2.55
CA ARG A 84 -11.84 5.15 2.77
C ARG A 84 -12.65 6.45 2.89
N SER A 85 -12.08 7.48 3.53
CA SER A 85 -12.73 8.78 3.65
C SER A 85 -12.81 9.49 2.30
N GLU A 86 -11.76 9.40 1.48
CA GLU A 86 -11.76 9.89 0.10
C GLU A 86 -12.85 9.21 -0.75
N ILE A 87 -12.94 7.86 -0.69
CA ILE A 87 -13.99 7.10 -1.38
C ILE A 87 -15.39 7.56 -0.95
N ARG A 88 -15.63 7.74 0.36
CA ARG A 88 -16.90 8.27 0.87
C ARG A 88 -17.19 9.68 0.35
N GLY A 89 -16.17 10.53 0.27
CA GLY A 89 -16.29 11.87 -0.30
C GLY A 89 -16.64 11.85 -1.80
N LEU A 90 -16.04 10.95 -2.57
CA LEU A 90 -16.39 10.74 -3.98
C LEU A 90 -17.84 10.28 -4.14
N ILE A 91 -18.30 9.35 -3.30
CA ILE A 91 -19.70 8.88 -3.31
C ILE A 91 -20.65 10.02 -2.94
N ALA A 92 -20.33 10.81 -1.92
CA ALA A 92 -21.16 11.95 -1.53
C ALA A 92 -21.27 13.02 -2.63
N ARG A 93 -20.20 13.23 -3.39
CA ARG A 93 -20.14 14.25 -4.46
C ARG A 93 -20.72 13.79 -5.79
N TYR A 94 -20.42 12.56 -6.21
CA TYR A 94 -20.74 12.04 -7.55
C TYR A 94 -21.83 10.97 -7.54
N GLY A 95 -22.34 10.59 -6.37
CA GLY A 95 -23.29 9.49 -6.20
C GLY A 95 -22.61 8.12 -6.08
N ILE A 96 -23.44 7.10 -5.89
CA ILE A 96 -22.98 5.72 -5.78
C ILE A 96 -22.57 5.23 -7.18
N PRO A 97 -21.36 4.65 -7.34
CA PRO A 97 -20.96 4.09 -8.63
C PRO A 97 -21.83 2.88 -8.99
N ALA A 98 -22.17 2.74 -10.28
CA ALA A 98 -22.92 1.59 -10.78
C ALA A 98 -22.18 0.26 -10.58
N PHE A 99 -20.85 0.30 -10.66
CA PHE A 99 -19.98 -0.84 -10.39
C PHE A 99 -18.63 -0.39 -9.80
N TRP A 100 -18.00 -1.26 -9.02
CA TRP A 100 -16.67 -1.06 -8.45
C TRP A 100 -15.74 -2.16 -8.95
N ILE A 101 -14.62 -1.80 -9.58
CA ILE A 101 -13.64 -2.76 -10.12
C ILE A 101 -12.28 -2.50 -9.48
N THR A 102 -11.63 -3.57 -9.01
CA THR A 102 -10.24 -3.54 -8.52
C THR A 102 -9.34 -4.22 -9.54
N ILE A 103 -8.47 -3.45 -10.20
CA ILE A 103 -7.48 -3.95 -11.16
C ILE A 103 -6.16 -4.18 -10.42
N ASN A 104 -5.74 -5.43 -10.25
CA ASN A 104 -4.48 -5.78 -9.57
C ASN A 104 -3.64 -6.78 -10.39
N PRO A 105 -2.96 -6.31 -11.46
CA PRO A 105 -2.19 -7.17 -12.34
C PRO A 105 -0.90 -7.65 -11.66
N SER A 106 -0.65 -8.96 -11.70
CA SER A 106 0.51 -9.58 -11.07
C SER A 106 1.65 -9.74 -12.08
N ASP A 107 2.59 -8.81 -12.04
CA ASP A 107 3.86 -8.79 -12.80
C ASP A 107 4.70 -10.04 -12.54
N LEU A 108 4.88 -10.45 -11.29
CA LEU A 108 5.71 -11.61 -10.93
C LEU A 108 5.14 -12.95 -11.41
N ARG A 109 3.83 -13.00 -11.71
CA ARG A 109 3.11 -14.20 -12.12
C ARG A 109 2.67 -14.16 -13.58
N ASN A 110 3.00 -13.10 -14.31
CA ASN A 110 2.58 -12.94 -15.70
C ASN A 110 3.79 -13.03 -16.64
N PRO A 111 3.79 -13.95 -17.63
CA PRO A 111 4.90 -14.09 -18.58
C PRO A 111 5.11 -12.87 -19.48
N LEU A 112 4.11 -11.98 -19.59
CA LEU A 112 4.23 -10.74 -20.37
C LEU A 112 5.41 -9.87 -19.92
N VAL A 113 5.78 -9.91 -18.63
CA VAL A 113 6.95 -9.18 -18.11
C VAL A 113 8.26 -9.69 -18.74
N LEU A 114 8.37 -10.99 -19.03
CA LEU A 114 9.56 -11.55 -19.71
C LEU A 114 9.67 -11.05 -21.14
N ILE A 115 8.55 -11.03 -21.84
CA ILE A 115 8.47 -10.54 -23.23
C ILE A 115 8.89 -9.07 -23.28
N LEU A 116 8.34 -8.24 -22.38
CA LEU A 116 8.69 -6.82 -22.29
C LEU A 116 10.14 -6.59 -21.82
N ALA A 117 10.70 -7.51 -21.04
CA ALA A 117 12.11 -7.47 -20.64
C ALA A 117 13.07 -7.94 -21.74
N GLY A 118 12.57 -8.32 -22.93
CA GLY A 118 13.39 -8.79 -24.06
C GLY A 118 13.93 -10.21 -23.87
N VAL A 119 13.36 -11.00 -22.96
CA VAL A 119 13.77 -12.39 -22.75
C VAL A 119 13.20 -13.24 -23.88
N GLU A 120 14.06 -13.87 -24.68
CA GLU A 120 13.64 -14.81 -25.71
C GLU A 120 12.83 -15.95 -25.09
N TYR A 121 11.60 -16.10 -25.56
CA TYR A 121 10.61 -16.98 -24.96
C TYR A 121 9.76 -17.65 -26.03
N SER A 122 9.76 -18.99 -26.06
CA SER A 122 8.88 -19.75 -26.97
C SER A 122 7.42 -19.64 -26.52
N ARG A 123 6.52 -19.35 -27.47
CA ARG A 123 5.06 -19.22 -27.20
C ARG A 123 4.45 -20.48 -26.60
N ASP A 124 5.01 -21.64 -26.92
CA ASP A 124 4.50 -22.95 -26.46
C ASP A 124 4.73 -23.18 -24.96
N ASN A 125 5.64 -22.43 -24.35
CA ASN A 125 6.02 -22.58 -22.95
C ASN A 125 5.33 -21.59 -22.02
N LEU A 126 4.23 -20.92 -22.43
CA LEU A 126 3.61 -19.80 -21.69
C LEU A 126 3.27 -20.09 -20.23
N ALA A 127 2.97 -21.35 -19.90
CA ALA A 127 2.72 -21.81 -18.53
C ALA A 127 4.01 -22.20 -17.76
N ALA A 128 5.08 -22.57 -18.46
CA ALA A 128 6.29 -23.18 -17.91
C ALA A 128 7.39 -22.17 -17.51
N ALA A 129 7.19 -20.86 -17.68
CA ALA A 129 8.18 -19.89 -17.21
C ALA A 129 8.47 -20.10 -15.71
N ASN A 130 9.73 -20.39 -15.38
CA ASN A 130 10.15 -20.56 -14.00
C ASN A 130 9.95 -19.23 -13.26
N THR A 131 9.26 -19.28 -12.11
CA THR A 131 9.05 -18.12 -11.23
C THR A 131 10.37 -17.41 -10.88
N ALA A 132 11.48 -18.14 -10.78
CA ALA A 132 12.80 -17.57 -10.56
C ALA A 132 13.25 -16.66 -11.72
N ILE A 133 13.05 -17.09 -12.98
CA ILE A 133 13.42 -16.31 -14.17
C ILE A 133 12.57 -15.05 -14.26
N ARG A 134 11.24 -15.16 -14.03
CA ARG A 134 10.34 -13.99 -13.97
C ARG A 134 10.77 -12.99 -12.92
N LYS A 135 11.08 -13.47 -11.72
CA LYS A 135 11.52 -12.61 -10.61
C LYS A 135 12.85 -11.93 -10.95
N ALA A 136 13.81 -12.67 -11.50
CA ALA A 136 15.10 -12.13 -11.91
C ALA A 136 14.92 -11.04 -12.99
N ALA A 137 14.18 -11.32 -14.06
CA ALA A 137 13.92 -10.36 -15.13
C ALA A 137 13.19 -9.11 -14.63
N ALA A 138 12.14 -9.27 -13.81
CA ALA A 138 11.39 -8.14 -13.23
C ALA A 138 12.27 -7.28 -12.32
N THR A 139 13.23 -7.88 -11.61
CA THR A 139 14.14 -7.16 -10.72
C THR A 139 15.25 -6.45 -11.50
N SER A 140 15.79 -7.10 -12.52
CA SER A 140 16.85 -6.54 -13.36
C SER A 140 16.37 -5.46 -14.32
N ASN A 141 15.09 -5.49 -14.71
CA ASN A 141 14.48 -4.51 -15.61
C ASN A 141 13.16 -3.95 -15.04
N PRO A 142 13.21 -2.95 -14.14
CA PRO A 142 12.01 -2.33 -13.59
C PRO A 142 11.19 -1.55 -14.63
N VAL A 143 11.78 -1.17 -15.77
CA VAL A 143 11.05 -0.52 -16.88
C VAL A 143 10.06 -1.49 -17.50
N ALA A 144 10.45 -2.74 -17.74
CA ALA A 144 9.54 -3.79 -18.23
C ALA A 144 8.34 -4.03 -17.28
N VAL A 145 8.55 -3.90 -15.96
CA VAL A 145 7.46 -3.97 -14.97
C VAL A 145 6.51 -2.78 -15.07
N ALA A 146 7.03 -1.58 -15.32
CA ALA A 146 6.22 -0.38 -15.52
C ALA A 146 5.41 -0.45 -16.83
N GLU A 147 6.05 -0.87 -17.92
CA GLU A 147 5.40 -1.10 -19.22
C GLU A 147 4.32 -2.17 -19.11
N PHE A 148 4.59 -3.28 -18.41
CA PHE A 148 3.60 -4.31 -18.15
C PHE A 148 2.34 -3.73 -17.49
N PHE A 149 2.52 -2.92 -16.44
CA PHE A 149 1.41 -2.30 -15.74
C PHE A 149 0.62 -1.37 -16.68
N TYR A 150 1.32 -0.51 -17.41
CA TYR A 150 0.69 0.41 -18.36
C TYR A 150 -0.12 -0.33 -19.43
N GLN A 151 0.47 -1.34 -20.07
CA GLN A 151 -0.18 -2.10 -21.14
C GLN A 151 -1.40 -2.86 -20.62
N VAL A 152 -1.34 -3.46 -19.42
CA VAL A 152 -2.48 -4.18 -18.85
C VAL A 152 -3.60 -3.22 -18.45
N CYS A 153 -3.28 -2.09 -17.82
CA CYS A 153 -4.28 -1.07 -17.48
C CYS A 153 -4.93 -0.51 -18.74
N LYS A 154 -4.13 -0.15 -19.74
CA LYS A 154 -4.62 0.34 -21.03
C LYS A 154 -5.53 -0.69 -21.70
N ALA A 155 -5.12 -1.96 -21.79
CA ALA A 155 -5.94 -3.01 -22.37
C ALA A 155 -7.27 -3.22 -21.61
N ILE A 156 -7.29 -3.09 -20.28
CA ILE A 156 -8.55 -3.18 -19.52
C ILE A 156 -9.44 -1.96 -19.80
N LEU A 157 -8.89 -0.75 -19.75
CA LEU A 157 -9.69 0.47 -19.96
C LEU A 157 -10.20 0.58 -21.41
N ASP A 158 -9.36 0.24 -22.38
CA ASP A 158 -9.67 0.37 -23.79
C ASP A 158 -10.55 -0.80 -24.28
N SER A 159 -10.19 -2.04 -23.93
CA SER A 159 -10.85 -3.22 -24.49
C SER A 159 -12.03 -3.73 -23.66
N LEU A 160 -11.93 -3.68 -22.32
CA LEU A 160 -13.02 -4.17 -21.45
C LEU A 160 -14.05 -3.08 -21.16
N LEU A 161 -13.59 -1.85 -20.91
CA LEU A 161 -14.47 -0.72 -20.57
C LEU A 161 -14.79 0.18 -21.76
N ALA A 162 -14.19 -0.05 -22.93
CA ALA A 162 -14.44 0.69 -24.16
C ALA A 162 -14.30 2.22 -23.99
N THR A 163 -13.36 2.67 -23.16
CA THR A 163 -13.21 4.10 -22.84
C THR A 163 -12.74 4.98 -24.01
N ASN A 164 -12.29 4.35 -25.12
CA ASN A 164 -11.81 5.05 -26.32
C ASN A 164 -12.78 4.94 -27.52
N THR A 165 -13.98 4.40 -27.34
CA THR A 165 -15.00 4.41 -28.38
C THR A 165 -15.96 5.56 -28.12
N ASP A 166 -15.68 6.70 -28.75
CA ASP A 166 -16.69 7.70 -29.13
C ASP A 166 -17.37 7.25 -30.44
#